data_AF-A0A355GLJ8-F1
#
_entry.id   AF-A0A355GLJ8-F1
#
_cell.length_a   1.000
_cell.length_b   1.000
_cell.length_c   1.000
_cell.angle_alpha   90.00
_cell.angle_beta   90.00
_cell.angle_gamma   90.00
#
_symmetry.space_group_name_H-M   'P 1'
#
loop_
_entity.id
_entity.type
_entity.pdbx_description
1 polymer ?
#
loop_
_entity_poly.entity_id
_entity_poly.type
_entity_poly.pdbx_seq_one_letter_code
_entity_poly.pdbx_strand_id
1 'polypeptide(L)'
;MRTMRQCFFTSLLMSLSLSILPSLLRAETTLIPFGNETRWRFQDGLHPVPANWFEPQFDDSKWQSGVAPLGYGESDVSTTLSFGSDPQQKPITACFRHSFSVNNASQFKQLVFMIRSDDGMIVYLNGKEIIRHNLPEGQVTQEMRALKRSDGLEERLYQNFKIETPLLVTGANVVAVEVHQVDPRSSDLFLDLTLRGYREGDSLRPQLKEAARQVTVAYHSKHFVGPKIRIMDGYVDGGRGMKLDEKGQATSRRELIVVDRQRDAALKQHLEFARSEELKALEPFQRATRLAKYVDQNMSLDKDNRWSTPAVVLLTREYANEGVLLGEVTRICGAGVCRHRALLFKLLADEAGLDVSLVRGNYGDASRAGGHAWNELYLTDGRRFIIDTMQRRIELLGTDGSQTSSRYL
;
A
#
# COMPACT_ATOMS: atom_id res chain seq x y z
N MET A 1 3.96 70.68 -50.83
CA MET A 1 2.89 70.62 -49.79
C MET A 1 1.73 69.78 -50.29
N ARG A 2 1.67 68.49 -49.92
CA ARG A 2 0.43 67.73 -49.74
C ARG A 2 0.76 66.37 -49.12
N THR A 3 -0.10 65.98 -48.22
CA THR A 3 0.15 65.16 -47.03
C THR A 3 -0.24 63.70 -47.24
N MET A 4 0.47 62.82 -46.51
CA MET A 4 0.20 61.42 -46.17
C MET A 4 -1.26 60.93 -46.22
N ARG A 5 -1.44 59.65 -46.61
CA ARG A 5 -2.16 58.61 -45.83
C ARG A 5 -1.94 57.22 -46.46
N GLN A 6 -1.08 56.41 -45.86
CA GLN A 6 -1.08 54.95 -46.03
C GLN A 6 -1.52 54.34 -44.70
N CYS A 7 -2.67 53.66 -44.71
CA CYS A 7 -3.18 52.91 -43.58
C CYS A 7 -2.45 51.56 -43.52
N PHE A 8 -1.65 51.32 -42.48
CA PHE A 8 -1.17 49.98 -42.13
C PHE A 8 -2.21 49.30 -41.24
N PHE A 9 -2.84 48.25 -41.75
CA PHE A 9 -3.59 47.29 -40.93
C PHE A 9 -2.59 46.27 -40.37
N THR A 10 -2.24 46.39 -39.09
CA THR A 10 -1.54 45.34 -38.35
C THR A 10 -2.56 44.34 -37.83
N SER A 11 -2.70 43.20 -38.51
CA SER A 11 -3.47 42.05 -38.00
C SER A 11 -2.61 41.29 -36.99
N LEU A 12 -2.89 41.49 -35.69
CA LEU A 12 -2.30 40.72 -34.60
C LEU A 12 -2.98 39.34 -34.53
N LEU A 13 -2.34 38.31 -35.08
CA LEU A 13 -2.74 36.91 -34.89
C LEU A 13 -2.34 36.47 -33.48
N MET A 14 -3.30 36.50 -32.56
CA MET A 14 -3.13 35.98 -31.21
C MET A 14 -3.41 34.47 -31.23
N SER A 15 -2.36 33.65 -31.33
CA SER A 15 -2.47 32.20 -31.22
C SER A 15 -2.73 31.81 -29.77
N LEU A 16 -4.00 31.58 -29.42
CA LEU A 16 -4.40 31.06 -28.12
C LEU A 16 -4.17 29.54 -28.11
N SER A 17 -2.96 29.09 -27.71
CA SER A 17 -2.72 27.68 -27.43
C SER A 17 -3.35 27.32 -26.09
N LEU A 18 -4.61 26.88 -26.12
CA LEU A 18 -5.29 26.35 -24.95
C LEU A 18 -4.80 24.92 -24.69
N SER A 19 -3.72 24.80 -23.93
CA SER A 19 -3.23 23.53 -23.41
C SER A 19 -4.18 23.02 -22.32
N ILE A 20 -5.30 22.40 -22.72
CA ILE A 20 -6.11 21.61 -21.79
C ILE A 20 -5.28 20.36 -21.48
N LEU A 21 -4.46 20.43 -20.43
CA LEU A 21 -3.99 19.22 -19.78
C LEU A 21 -5.24 18.51 -19.25
N PRO A 22 -5.59 17.31 -19.73
CA PRO A 22 -6.60 16.54 -19.03
C PRO A 22 -6.06 16.32 -17.63
N SER A 23 -6.70 16.95 -16.63
CA SER A 23 -6.53 16.53 -15.26
C SER A 23 -6.93 15.07 -15.23
N LEU A 24 -5.97 14.16 -15.16
CA LEU A 24 -6.22 12.77 -14.84
C LEU A 24 -6.83 12.79 -13.44
N LEU A 25 -8.16 12.84 -13.39
CA LEU A 25 -8.93 12.74 -12.17
C LEU A 25 -8.61 11.36 -11.61
N ARG A 26 -7.72 11.35 -10.60
CA ARG A 26 -7.33 10.15 -9.89
C ARG A 26 -8.56 9.63 -9.14
N ALA A 27 -8.89 8.35 -9.30
CA ALA A 27 -10.03 7.68 -8.65
C ALA A 27 -9.90 7.59 -7.11
N GLU A 28 -8.82 8.12 -6.56
CA GLU A 28 -8.50 8.05 -5.14
C GLU A 28 -7.39 9.08 -4.89
N THR A 29 -7.49 9.83 -3.79
CA THR A 29 -6.48 10.79 -3.38
C THR A 29 -5.94 10.42 -2.01
N THR A 30 -4.62 10.21 -1.90
CA THR A 30 -3.94 10.12 -0.62
C THR A 30 -3.94 11.51 0.03
N LEU A 31 -4.65 11.65 1.15
CA LEU A 31 -4.77 12.88 1.94
C LEU A 31 -3.69 12.93 3.04
N ILE A 32 -3.39 11.78 3.63
CA ILE A 32 -2.28 11.59 4.58
C ILE A 32 -1.48 10.36 4.10
N PRO A 33 -0.19 10.50 3.73
CA PRO A 33 0.66 9.37 3.35
C PRO A 33 0.93 8.37 4.49
N PHE A 34 1.52 7.23 4.15
CA PHE A 34 1.93 6.21 5.12
C PHE A 34 3.27 6.54 5.81
N GLY A 35 3.41 6.17 7.09
CA GLY A 35 4.69 6.05 7.76
C GLY A 35 5.56 7.30 7.67
N ASN A 36 6.83 7.11 7.28
CA ASN A 36 7.84 8.16 7.38
C ASN A 36 7.66 9.34 6.40
N GLU A 37 6.70 9.23 5.47
CA GLU A 37 6.26 10.34 4.61
C GLU A 37 5.37 11.34 5.35
N THR A 38 4.87 10.97 6.54
CA THR A 38 3.95 11.79 7.35
C THR A 38 4.59 12.17 8.67
N ARG A 39 4.67 13.49 8.91
CA ARG A 39 5.11 14.07 10.18
C ARG A 39 3.92 14.40 11.07
N TRP A 40 3.99 13.97 12.31
CA TRP A 40 3.00 14.23 13.35
C TRP A 40 3.57 15.18 14.40
N ARG A 41 2.67 15.93 15.05
CA ARG A 41 2.89 16.50 16.37
C ARG A 41 2.38 15.50 17.40
N PHE A 42 3.09 15.33 18.51
CA PHE A 42 2.67 14.37 19.53
C PHE A 42 3.00 14.84 20.94
N GLN A 43 2.20 14.34 21.87
CA GLN A 43 2.40 14.45 23.30
C GLN A 43 2.44 13.04 23.88
N ASP A 44 3.54 12.70 24.52
CA ASP A 44 3.64 11.45 25.29
C ASP A 44 2.74 11.49 26.54
N GLY A 45 2.50 10.34 27.14
CA GLY A 45 1.62 10.24 28.31
C GLY A 45 2.19 10.78 29.62
N LEU A 46 3.43 11.30 29.62
CA LEU A 46 4.03 11.89 30.82
C LEU A 46 3.49 13.30 31.12
N HIS A 47 2.82 13.91 30.15
CA HIS A 47 2.34 15.29 30.24
C HIS A 47 0.81 15.33 30.13
N PRO A 48 0.15 16.22 30.91
CA PRO A 48 -1.28 16.40 30.80
C PRO A 48 -1.63 16.99 29.43
N VAL A 49 -2.72 16.49 28.85
CA VAL A 49 -3.22 16.97 27.57
C VAL A 49 -4.46 17.86 27.80
N PRO A 50 -4.51 19.09 27.26
CA PRO A 50 -5.66 19.98 27.42
C PRO A 50 -6.96 19.35 26.86
N ALA A 51 -8.10 19.58 27.50
CA ALA A 51 -9.37 18.95 27.10
C ALA A 51 -9.84 19.28 25.67
N ASN A 52 -9.34 20.35 25.06
CA ASN A 52 -9.65 20.77 23.69
C ASN A 52 -8.54 20.44 22.67
N TRP A 53 -7.59 19.58 23.04
CA TRP A 53 -6.42 19.29 22.22
C TRP A 53 -6.74 18.73 20.84
N PHE A 54 -7.89 18.09 20.64
CA PHE A 54 -8.32 17.50 19.36
C PHE A 54 -9.01 18.52 18.43
N GLU A 55 -9.25 19.75 18.92
CA GLU A 55 -9.91 20.79 18.14
C GLU A 55 -9.01 21.32 17.00
N PRO A 56 -9.60 21.79 15.88
CA PRO A 56 -8.83 22.35 14.77
C PRO A 56 -7.99 23.57 15.16
N GLN A 57 -8.51 24.39 16.08
CA GLN A 57 -7.90 25.67 16.48
C GLN A 57 -6.83 25.52 17.57
N PHE A 58 -6.58 24.30 18.04
CA PHE A 58 -5.61 24.04 19.10
C PHE A 58 -4.18 24.29 18.61
N ASP A 59 -3.42 25.08 19.39
CA ASP A 59 -2.01 25.36 19.13
C ASP A 59 -1.12 24.23 19.68
N ASP A 60 -0.67 23.34 18.79
CA ASP A 60 0.26 22.25 19.08
C ASP A 60 1.72 22.62 18.82
N SER A 61 2.07 23.90 18.67
CA SER A 61 3.44 24.34 18.36
C SER A 61 4.49 23.87 19.38
N LYS A 62 4.08 23.70 20.64
CA LYS A 62 4.90 23.22 21.76
C LYS A 62 5.01 21.70 21.84
N TRP A 63 4.20 20.96 21.08
CA TRP A 63 4.27 19.50 21.05
C TRP A 63 5.52 19.03 20.32
N GLN A 64 6.02 17.86 20.73
CA GLN A 64 7.11 17.19 20.04
C GLN A 64 6.68 16.85 18.61
N SER A 65 7.64 16.63 17.71
CA SER A 65 7.35 16.30 16.31
C SER A 65 8.28 15.24 15.77
N GLY A 66 7.71 14.32 14.99
CA GLY A 66 8.44 13.21 14.39
C GLY A 66 7.65 12.57 13.24
N VAL A 67 8.30 11.71 12.48
CA VAL A 67 7.68 10.97 11.38
C VAL A 67 7.12 9.63 11.88
N ALA A 68 6.01 9.18 11.30
CA ALA A 68 5.42 7.89 11.64
C ALA A 68 6.27 6.70 11.09
N PRO A 69 6.11 5.46 11.61
CA PRO A 69 5.39 5.12 12.85
C PRO A 69 6.01 5.79 14.07
N LEU A 70 5.18 6.28 14.99
CA LEU A 70 5.61 6.90 16.25
C LEU A 70 5.26 5.95 17.40
N GLY A 71 6.17 5.75 18.36
CA GLY A 71 5.88 4.87 19.49
C GLY A 71 7.10 4.27 20.17
N TYR A 72 6.98 3.05 20.68
CA TYR A 72 8.08 2.20 21.13
C TYR A 72 7.68 0.72 21.00
N GLY A 73 8.65 -0.18 21.10
CA GLY A 73 8.44 -1.64 21.10
C GLY A 73 8.41 -2.29 19.72
N GLU A 74 8.00 -1.56 18.68
CA GLU A 74 8.04 -2.04 17.29
C GLU A 74 9.35 -1.72 16.57
N SER A 75 9.83 -2.66 15.75
CA SER A 75 11.14 -2.58 15.07
C SER A 75 11.19 -1.53 13.95
N ASP A 76 10.03 -1.12 13.42
CA ASP A 76 9.89 -0.14 12.34
C ASP A 76 9.48 1.26 12.85
N VAL A 77 9.46 1.48 14.18
CA VAL A 77 9.23 2.79 14.78
C VAL A 77 10.31 3.76 14.32
N SER A 78 9.87 4.85 13.69
CA SER A 78 10.75 5.90 13.18
C SER A 78 10.94 7.02 14.20
N THR A 79 9.95 7.29 15.05
CA THR A 79 10.05 8.27 16.13
C THR A 79 9.72 7.63 17.47
N THR A 80 10.71 7.56 18.36
CA THR A 80 10.51 6.97 19.69
C THR A 80 9.83 7.93 20.66
N LEU A 81 8.78 7.48 21.34
CA LEU A 81 8.14 8.20 22.44
C LEU A 81 8.77 7.82 23.78
N SER A 82 8.86 8.79 24.71
CA SER A 82 9.25 8.53 26.09
C SER A 82 8.08 7.91 26.87
N PHE A 83 8.39 6.93 27.72
CA PHE A 83 7.44 6.37 28.68
C PHE A 83 7.89 6.57 30.14
N GLY A 84 8.90 7.41 30.37
CA GLY A 84 9.50 7.63 31.67
C GLY A 84 10.57 6.60 32.01
N SER A 85 10.97 6.55 33.28
CA SER A 85 12.07 5.69 33.73
C SER A 85 11.64 4.30 34.23
N ASP A 86 10.35 4.10 34.51
CA ASP A 86 9.83 2.83 35.03
C ASP A 86 9.11 2.04 33.93
N PRO A 87 9.74 1.00 33.35
CA PRO A 87 9.10 0.17 32.33
C PRO A 87 7.95 -0.68 32.87
N GLN A 88 7.75 -0.76 34.20
CA GLN A 88 6.64 -1.47 34.84
C GLN A 88 5.44 -0.57 35.15
N GLN A 89 5.58 0.75 34.99
CA GLN A 89 4.56 1.76 35.28
C GLN A 89 4.57 2.88 34.23
N LYS A 90 4.36 2.51 32.97
CA LYS A 90 4.33 3.46 31.86
C LYS A 90 2.99 4.20 31.79
N PRO A 91 2.98 5.46 31.33
CA PRO A 91 1.73 6.09 30.90
C PRO A 91 1.07 5.25 29.81
N ILE A 92 -0.25 5.14 29.90
CA ILE A 92 -1.01 4.28 28.99
C ILE A 92 -1.62 5.04 27.81
N THR A 93 -1.41 6.36 27.72
CA THR A 93 -2.02 7.19 26.67
C THR A 93 -0.97 8.02 25.95
N ALA A 94 -1.07 8.13 24.63
CA ALA A 94 -0.32 9.12 23.84
C ALA A 94 -1.24 9.81 22.83
N CYS A 95 -1.02 11.10 22.60
CA CYS A 95 -1.84 11.91 21.70
C CYS A 95 -1.02 12.37 20.49
N PHE A 96 -1.64 12.35 19.32
CA PHE A 96 -1.03 12.64 18.03
C PHE A 96 -1.92 13.60 17.24
N ARG A 97 -1.32 14.56 16.53
CA ARG A 97 -2.00 15.53 15.68
C ARG A 97 -1.28 15.66 14.33
N HIS A 98 -2.06 15.72 13.27
CA HIS A 98 -1.57 16.01 11.92
C HIS A 98 -2.53 16.97 11.22
N SER A 99 -1.97 18.08 10.73
CA SER A 99 -2.68 19.04 9.89
C SER A 99 -2.40 18.76 8.42
N PHE A 100 -3.44 18.75 7.60
CA PHE A 100 -3.35 18.53 6.15
C PHE A 100 -4.31 19.45 5.41
N SER A 101 -4.07 19.68 4.12
CA SER A 101 -4.88 20.57 3.29
C SER A 101 -5.66 19.82 2.23
N VAL A 102 -6.91 20.22 2.01
CA VAL A 102 -7.80 19.63 1.01
C VAL A 102 -8.26 20.71 0.04
N ASN A 103 -7.94 20.55 -1.25
CA ASN A 103 -8.29 21.54 -2.28
C ASN A 103 -9.79 21.67 -2.53
N ASN A 104 -10.51 20.55 -2.49
CA ASN A 104 -11.96 20.52 -2.65
C ASN A 104 -12.51 19.35 -1.85
N ALA A 105 -13.14 19.59 -0.71
CA ALA A 105 -13.67 18.50 0.12
C ALA A 105 -14.91 17.85 -0.50
N SER A 106 -15.73 18.60 -1.23
CA SER A 106 -17.01 18.11 -1.77
C SER A 106 -16.83 17.05 -2.87
N GLN A 107 -15.62 16.89 -3.40
CA GLN A 107 -15.30 15.85 -4.37
C GLN A 107 -15.29 14.46 -3.72
N PHE A 108 -15.00 14.36 -2.43
CA PHE A 108 -14.91 13.08 -1.73
C PHE A 108 -16.28 12.68 -1.20
N LYS A 109 -16.61 11.40 -1.34
CA LYS A 109 -17.82 10.77 -0.81
C LYS A 109 -17.53 9.76 0.29
N GLN A 110 -16.34 9.16 0.27
CA GLN A 110 -15.87 8.24 1.30
C GLN A 110 -14.43 8.56 1.70
N LEU A 111 -14.16 8.47 3.00
CA LEU A 111 -12.83 8.44 3.56
C LEU A 111 -12.50 7.02 4.02
N VAL A 112 -11.27 6.58 3.76
CA VAL A 112 -10.75 5.33 4.30
C VAL A 112 -9.51 5.67 5.12
N PHE A 113 -9.64 5.53 6.44
CA PHE A 113 -8.53 5.53 7.36
C PHE A 113 -7.95 4.13 7.41
N MET A 114 -6.68 3.99 7.12
CA MET A 114 -5.97 2.73 7.33
C MET A 114 -5.04 2.99 8.51
N ILE A 115 -5.24 2.25 9.60
CA ILE A 115 -4.58 2.55 10.87
C ILE A 115 -3.93 1.30 11.45
N ARG A 116 -2.73 1.49 11.99
CA ARG A 116 -1.99 0.51 12.77
C ARG A 116 -1.70 1.13 14.14
N SER A 117 -2.25 0.56 15.21
CA SER A 117 -2.13 1.10 16.56
C SER A 117 -2.19 0.00 17.60
N ASP A 118 -1.56 0.23 18.74
CA ASP A 118 -1.61 -0.65 19.91
C ASP A 118 -1.93 0.17 21.17
N ASP A 119 -2.92 -0.18 22.00
CA ASP A 119 -3.89 -1.30 21.90
C ASP A 119 -5.24 -0.82 21.35
N GLY A 120 -5.72 0.30 21.87
CA GLY A 120 -6.98 0.95 21.51
C GLY A 120 -6.74 2.37 21.06
N MET A 121 -7.70 2.94 20.33
CA MET A 121 -7.55 4.29 19.81
C MET A 121 -8.89 5.01 19.63
N ILE A 122 -8.80 6.34 19.67
CA ILE A 122 -9.85 7.24 19.21
C ILE A 122 -9.28 8.17 18.16
N VAL A 123 -9.98 8.32 17.04
CA VAL A 123 -9.64 9.25 15.98
C VAL A 123 -10.68 10.36 15.92
N TYR A 124 -10.19 11.59 15.88
CA TYR A 124 -10.94 12.80 15.69
C TYR A 124 -10.60 13.40 14.33
N LEU A 125 -11.63 13.81 13.58
CA LEU A 125 -11.48 14.62 12.39
C LEU A 125 -12.15 15.97 12.64
N ASN A 126 -11.35 17.03 12.60
CA ASN A 126 -11.80 18.40 12.83
C ASN A 126 -12.61 18.57 14.13
N GLY A 127 -12.09 18.02 15.24
CA GLY A 127 -12.71 18.13 16.57
C GLY A 127 -13.80 17.11 16.87
N LYS A 128 -14.25 16.32 15.89
CA LYS A 128 -15.30 15.31 16.10
C LYS A 128 -14.73 13.90 16.09
N GLU A 129 -15.08 13.12 17.11
CA GLU A 129 -14.81 11.68 17.17
C GLU A 129 -15.48 10.96 15.99
N ILE A 130 -14.68 10.21 15.23
CA ILE A 130 -15.12 9.46 14.04
C ILE A 130 -14.83 7.97 14.14
N ILE A 131 -13.84 7.56 14.93
CA ILE A 131 -13.46 6.17 15.14
C ILE A 131 -13.16 5.99 16.61
N ARG A 132 -13.75 4.97 17.22
CA ARG A 132 -13.38 4.44 18.54
C ARG A 132 -13.17 2.94 18.38
N HIS A 133 -11.95 2.48 18.63
CA HIS A 133 -11.58 1.08 18.46
C HIS A 133 -10.96 0.55 19.75
N ASN A 134 -11.45 -0.61 20.19
CA ASN A 134 -10.94 -1.33 21.36
C ASN A 134 -10.94 -0.49 22.67
N LEU A 135 -11.94 0.37 22.85
CA LEU A 135 -12.10 1.22 24.03
C LEU A 135 -13.55 1.21 24.54
N PRO A 136 -13.78 1.39 25.86
CA PRO A 136 -15.12 1.52 26.40
C PRO A 136 -15.82 2.79 25.89
N GLU A 137 -17.15 2.75 25.88
CA GLU A 137 -17.97 3.94 25.63
C GLU A 137 -17.88 4.94 26.80
N GLY A 138 -18.20 6.20 26.51
CA GLY A 138 -18.31 7.26 27.52
C GLY A 138 -17.13 8.24 27.56
N GLN A 139 -17.01 8.94 28.69
CA GLN A 139 -16.03 10.02 28.87
C GLN A 139 -14.59 9.49 28.71
N VAL A 140 -13.81 10.15 27.86
CA VAL A 140 -12.41 9.82 27.62
C VAL A 140 -11.51 10.55 28.61
N THR A 141 -10.57 9.81 29.20
CA THR A 141 -9.51 10.35 30.08
C THR A 141 -8.18 9.69 29.74
N GLN A 142 -7.06 10.30 30.14
CA GLN A 142 -5.72 9.74 29.90
C GLN A 142 -5.46 8.42 30.66
N GLU A 143 -6.33 8.06 31.58
CA GLU A 143 -6.31 6.82 32.36
C GLU A 143 -7.28 5.75 31.81
N MET A 144 -8.04 6.08 30.74
CA MET A 144 -8.87 5.10 30.04
C MET A 144 -7.98 3.99 29.49
N ARG A 145 -8.43 2.74 29.67
CA ARG A 145 -7.72 1.54 29.24
C ARG A 145 -8.42 0.93 28.04
N ALA A 146 -7.65 0.32 27.16
CA ALA A 146 -8.20 -0.53 26.10
C ALA A 146 -8.99 -1.71 26.69
N LEU A 147 -9.94 -2.24 25.91
CA LEU A 147 -10.80 -3.36 26.35
C LEU A 147 -10.06 -4.70 26.34
N LYS A 148 -9.21 -4.92 25.34
CA LYS A 148 -8.35 -6.10 25.19
C LYS A 148 -6.96 -5.69 24.73
N ARG A 149 -5.99 -6.58 24.92
CA ARG A 149 -4.69 -6.46 24.23
C ARG A 149 -4.90 -6.63 22.73
N SER A 150 -4.23 -5.82 21.93
CA SER A 150 -3.89 -6.11 20.56
C SER A 150 -2.65 -7.02 20.61
N ASP A 151 -2.64 -8.10 19.81
CA ASP A 151 -1.48 -8.99 19.78
C ASP A 151 -1.17 -9.54 18.38
N GLY A 152 0.11 -9.88 18.22
CA GLY A 152 0.60 -10.73 17.14
C GLY A 152 0.52 -10.07 15.76
N LEU A 153 -0.46 -10.49 14.95
CA LEU A 153 -0.61 -9.96 13.59
C LEU A 153 -1.73 -8.93 13.48
N GLU A 154 -2.61 -8.81 14.48
CA GLU A 154 -3.64 -7.76 14.48
C GLU A 154 -3.00 -6.38 14.67
N GLU A 155 -1.98 -6.28 15.54
CA GLU A 155 -1.20 -5.05 15.81
C GLU A 155 -0.33 -4.63 14.60
N ARG A 156 0.14 -5.58 13.79
CA ARG A 156 1.13 -5.30 12.72
C ARG A 156 0.50 -4.82 11.42
N LEU A 157 -0.82 -4.87 11.30
CA LEU A 157 -1.53 -4.61 10.05
C LEU A 157 -2.38 -3.36 10.09
N TYR A 158 -2.48 -2.75 8.92
CA TYR A 158 -3.40 -1.65 8.69
C TYR A 158 -4.84 -2.15 8.61
N GLN A 159 -5.64 -1.73 9.60
CA GLN A 159 -7.08 -1.95 9.64
C GLN A 159 -7.81 -0.79 8.94
N ASN A 160 -8.86 -1.11 8.18
CA ASN A 160 -9.62 -0.10 7.42
C ASN A 160 -10.85 0.38 8.18
N PHE A 161 -10.96 1.69 8.36
CA PHE A 161 -12.13 2.36 8.89
C PHE A 161 -12.72 3.28 7.83
N LYS A 162 -13.95 2.97 7.40
CA LYS A 162 -14.65 3.72 6.35
C LYS A 162 -15.57 4.74 6.99
N ILE A 163 -15.35 6.00 6.68
CA ILE A 163 -16.06 7.13 7.26
C ILE A 163 -16.74 7.91 6.14
N GLU A 164 -18.04 8.18 6.33
CA GLU A 164 -18.76 9.10 5.45
C GLU A 164 -18.21 10.53 5.61
N THR A 165 -18.34 11.35 4.58
CA THR A 165 -17.49 12.54 4.38
C THR A 165 -17.86 13.87 5.07
N PRO A 166 -18.95 14.05 5.85
CA PRO A 166 -19.44 15.41 6.12
C PRO A 166 -18.52 16.27 7.00
N LEU A 167 -17.42 15.73 7.52
CA LEU A 167 -16.49 16.44 8.41
C LEU A 167 -15.24 16.98 7.70
N LEU A 168 -14.99 16.60 6.45
CA LEU A 168 -13.87 17.14 5.69
C LEU A 168 -14.24 18.52 5.13
N VAL A 169 -13.35 19.51 5.30
CA VAL A 169 -13.55 20.87 4.81
C VAL A 169 -12.54 21.23 3.73
N THR A 170 -12.89 22.13 2.81
CA THR A 170 -11.91 22.70 1.88
C THR A 170 -10.96 23.62 2.65
N GLY A 171 -9.66 23.45 2.45
CA GLY A 171 -8.61 24.12 3.21
C GLY A 171 -8.00 23.21 4.28
N ALA A 172 -7.67 23.80 5.43
CA ALA A 172 -6.99 23.10 6.52
C ALA A 172 -7.95 22.14 7.26
N ASN A 173 -7.46 20.93 7.49
CA ASN A 173 -8.10 19.90 8.29
C ASN A 173 -7.10 19.36 9.31
N VAL A 174 -7.62 18.83 10.41
CA VAL A 174 -6.81 18.19 11.46
C VAL A 174 -7.34 16.80 11.72
N VAL A 175 -6.44 15.81 11.67
CA VAL A 175 -6.65 14.50 12.30
C VAL A 175 -5.93 14.51 13.64
N ALA A 176 -6.65 14.13 14.68
CA ALA A 176 -6.13 13.92 16.03
C ALA A 176 -6.39 12.47 16.43
N VAL A 177 -5.44 11.83 17.12
CA VAL A 177 -5.55 10.44 17.55
C VAL A 177 -5.04 10.32 18.98
N GLU A 178 -5.80 9.69 19.86
CA GLU A 178 -5.29 9.21 21.14
C GLU A 178 -5.24 7.69 21.12
N VAL A 179 -4.10 7.16 21.55
CA VAL A 179 -3.84 5.72 21.65
C VAL A 179 -3.78 5.36 23.12
N HIS A 180 -4.47 4.29 23.50
CA HIS A 180 -4.64 3.82 24.86
C HIS A 180 -4.17 2.37 24.99
N GLN A 181 -3.39 2.09 26.02
CA GLN A 181 -2.90 0.77 26.37
C GLN A 181 -3.85 0.07 27.35
N VAL A 182 -3.94 -1.24 27.27
CA VAL A 182 -4.71 -2.04 28.23
C VAL A 182 -4.04 -2.01 29.60
N ASP A 183 -2.71 -1.87 29.67
CA ASP A 183 -1.97 -1.85 30.93
C ASP A 183 -0.58 -1.21 30.87
N PRO A 184 -0.09 -0.67 32.01
CA PRO A 184 1.15 0.12 32.05
C PRO A 184 2.44 -0.71 31.89
N ARG A 185 2.34 -2.05 31.82
CA ARG A 185 3.47 -2.96 31.56
C ARG A 185 3.53 -3.44 30.12
N SER A 186 2.66 -2.93 29.23
CA SER A 186 2.71 -3.28 27.81
C SER A 186 4.13 -3.14 27.26
N SER A 187 4.54 -3.96 26.30
CA SER A 187 5.86 -3.87 25.67
C SER A 187 6.00 -2.66 24.76
N ASP A 188 4.87 -2.22 24.21
CA ASP A 188 4.77 -1.36 23.05
C ASP A 188 3.62 -0.36 23.20
N LEU A 189 3.65 0.64 22.31
CA LEU A 189 2.61 1.63 22.07
C LEU A 189 3.05 2.32 20.80
N PHE A 190 2.22 2.32 19.77
CA PHE A 190 2.57 3.04 18.55
C PHE A 190 1.35 3.45 17.73
N LEU A 191 1.58 4.36 16.79
CA LEU A 191 0.63 4.79 15.78
C LEU A 191 1.31 4.90 14.42
N ASP A 192 0.66 4.34 13.41
CA ASP A 192 0.80 4.74 12.02
C ASP A 192 -0.57 4.85 11.36
N LEU A 193 -0.76 5.88 10.52
CA LEU A 193 -2.06 6.22 9.94
C LEU A 193 -1.87 6.82 8.57
N THR A 194 -2.64 6.29 7.61
CA THR A 194 -2.83 6.87 6.29
C THR A 194 -4.31 7.18 6.07
N LEU A 195 -4.59 8.20 5.25
CA LEU A 195 -5.94 8.64 4.93
C LEU A 195 -6.11 8.77 3.43
N ARG A 196 -7.16 8.15 2.89
CA ARG A 196 -7.54 8.24 1.48
C ARG A 196 -8.94 8.82 1.33
N GLY A 197 -9.10 9.69 0.34
CA GLY A 197 -10.40 10.18 -0.11
C GLY A 197 -10.79 9.58 -1.46
N TYR A 198 -12.04 9.11 -1.55
CA TYR A 198 -12.64 8.52 -2.75
C TYR A 198 -13.80 9.39 -3.24
N ARG A 199 -13.90 9.63 -4.55
CA ARG A 199 -14.99 10.43 -5.13
C ARG A 199 -16.23 9.59 -5.43
N GLU A 200 -17.28 10.24 -5.90
CA GLU A 200 -18.48 9.57 -6.36
C GLU A 200 -18.18 8.71 -7.60
N GLY A 201 -18.58 7.44 -7.56
CA GLY A 201 -18.29 6.47 -8.62
C GLY A 201 -16.90 5.84 -8.53
N ASP A 202 -16.01 6.38 -7.69
CA ASP A 202 -14.75 5.72 -7.36
C ASP A 202 -15.06 4.55 -6.43
N SER A 203 -14.58 3.38 -6.82
CA SER A 203 -14.79 2.15 -6.08
C SER A 203 -13.47 1.61 -5.59
N LEU A 204 -13.48 1.07 -4.38
CA LEU A 204 -12.42 0.16 -3.94
C LEU A 204 -12.29 -1.00 -4.93
N ARG A 205 -13.32 -1.33 -5.72
CA ARG A 205 -13.24 -2.37 -6.74
C ARG A 205 -12.56 -1.84 -8.00
N PRO A 206 -11.35 -2.30 -8.34
CA PRO A 206 -10.67 -1.85 -9.54
C PRO A 206 -11.40 -2.30 -10.79
N GLN A 207 -11.49 -1.38 -11.75
CA GLN A 207 -11.89 -1.69 -13.12
C GLN A 207 -10.65 -2.00 -13.94
N LEU A 208 -10.67 -3.13 -14.64
CA LEU A 208 -9.63 -3.53 -15.59
C LEU A 208 -9.53 -2.47 -16.69
N LYS A 209 -8.35 -1.88 -16.87
CA LYS A 209 -8.10 -0.93 -17.97
C LYS A 209 -7.92 -1.68 -19.28
N GLU A 210 -8.38 -1.10 -20.37
CA GLU A 210 -8.31 -1.73 -21.70
C GLU A 210 -6.87 -2.12 -22.10
N ALA A 211 -5.89 -1.26 -21.79
CA ALA A 211 -4.47 -1.53 -22.05
C ALA A 211 -3.93 -2.79 -21.32
N ALA A 212 -4.55 -3.19 -20.21
CA ALA A 212 -4.19 -4.39 -19.45
C ALA A 212 -5.10 -5.59 -19.75
N ARG A 213 -6.18 -5.41 -20.53
CA ARG A 213 -7.22 -6.42 -20.73
C ARG A 213 -6.65 -7.72 -21.27
N GLN A 214 -5.86 -7.65 -22.32
CA GLN A 214 -5.28 -8.82 -22.96
C GLN A 214 -4.41 -9.64 -21.99
N VAL A 215 -3.54 -8.98 -21.23
CA VAL A 215 -2.60 -9.67 -20.33
C VAL A 215 -3.29 -10.21 -19.08
N THR A 216 -4.27 -9.48 -18.51
CA THR A 216 -5.12 -9.97 -17.42
C THR A 216 -5.93 -11.19 -17.84
N VAL A 217 -6.61 -11.13 -18.99
CA VAL A 217 -7.39 -12.28 -19.50
C VAL A 217 -6.48 -13.46 -19.78
N ALA A 218 -5.31 -13.25 -20.41
CA ALA A 218 -4.36 -14.33 -20.67
C ALA A 218 -3.87 -15.01 -19.38
N TYR A 219 -3.50 -14.25 -18.36
CA TYR A 219 -3.09 -14.84 -17.08
C TYR A 219 -4.24 -15.61 -16.42
N HIS A 220 -5.47 -15.10 -16.52
CA HIS A 220 -6.63 -15.74 -15.93
C HIS A 220 -7.06 -17.02 -16.68
N SER A 221 -7.10 -17.01 -18.00
CA SER A 221 -7.59 -18.14 -18.80
C SER A 221 -6.52 -19.15 -19.16
N LYS A 222 -5.27 -18.72 -19.36
CA LYS A 222 -4.14 -19.57 -19.79
C LYS A 222 -3.16 -19.88 -18.67
N HIS A 223 -3.34 -19.28 -17.50
CA HIS A 223 -2.44 -19.42 -16.35
C HIS A 223 -0.98 -18.99 -16.62
N PHE A 224 -0.77 -18.18 -17.66
CA PHE A 224 0.55 -17.87 -18.18
C PHE A 224 0.57 -16.51 -18.88
N VAL A 225 1.61 -15.73 -18.60
CA VAL A 225 2.03 -14.55 -19.36
C VAL A 225 3.48 -14.78 -19.75
N GLY A 226 3.75 -14.81 -21.05
CA GLY A 226 5.05 -15.20 -21.60
C GLY A 226 6.17 -14.18 -21.38
N PRO A 227 7.41 -14.57 -21.74
CA PRO A 227 8.52 -13.64 -21.71
C PRO A 227 8.25 -12.50 -22.70
N LYS A 228 8.81 -11.31 -22.43
CA LYS A 228 8.63 -10.07 -23.23
C LYS A 228 7.22 -9.46 -23.21
N ILE A 229 6.22 -10.16 -22.68
CA ILE A 229 4.90 -9.56 -22.44
C ILE A 229 4.94 -8.83 -21.10
N ARG A 230 4.71 -7.51 -21.13
CA ARG A 230 4.70 -6.66 -19.93
C ARG A 230 3.34 -6.66 -19.25
N ILE A 231 3.35 -6.59 -17.92
CA ILE A 231 2.15 -6.31 -17.13
C ILE A 231 1.88 -4.80 -17.14
N MET A 232 0.77 -4.40 -17.75
CA MET A 232 0.40 -2.99 -17.97
C MET A 232 -0.33 -2.39 -16.77
N ASP A 233 -0.31 -1.06 -16.67
CA ASP A 233 -1.08 -0.33 -15.65
C ASP A 233 -2.59 -0.56 -15.83
N GLY A 234 -3.30 -0.76 -14.72
CA GLY A 234 -4.69 -1.19 -14.69
C GLY A 234 -4.91 -2.69 -14.78
N TYR A 235 -3.84 -3.49 -14.72
CA TYR A 235 -3.93 -4.94 -14.50
C TYR A 235 -4.57 -5.23 -13.15
N VAL A 236 -5.43 -6.26 -13.11
CA VAL A 236 -6.08 -6.74 -11.89
C VAL A 236 -5.87 -8.26 -11.72
N ASP A 237 -5.56 -8.69 -10.49
CA ASP A 237 -5.56 -10.11 -10.10
C ASP A 237 -6.28 -10.32 -8.75
N GLY A 238 -7.36 -11.08 -8.77
CA GLY A 238 -8.11 -11.53 -7.60
C GLY A 238 -7.88 -13.00 -7.25
N GLY A 239 -6.88 -13.63 -7.84
CA GLY A 239 -6.61 -15.06 -7.71
C GLY A 239 -7.53 -15.93 -8.59
N ARG A 240 -7.51 -17.25 -8.34
CA ARG A 240 -8.23 -18.24 -9.17
C ARG A 240 -9.74 -18.04 -9.21
N GLY A 241 -10.31 -17.51 -8.13
CA GLY A 241 -11.75 -17.26 -8.01
C GLY A 241 -12.21 -15.92 -8.58
N MET A 242 -11.31 -15.12 -9.16
CA MET A 242 -11.67 -13.82 -9.73
C MET A 242 -12.61 -14.01 -10.91
N LYS A 243 -13.67 -13.19 -10.96
CA LYS A 243 -14.55 -13.02 -12.11
C LYS A 243 -14.38 -11.61 -12.67
N LEU A 244 -14.53 -11.49 -13.98
CA LEU A 244 -14.60 -10.22 -14.70
C LEU A 244 -15.95 -10.17 -15.40
N ASP A 245 -16.69 -9.09 -15.24
CA ASP A 245 -17.88 -8.83 -16.05
C ASP A 245 -17.49 -8.25 -17.43
N GLU A 246 -18.49 -8.02 -18.28
CA GLU A 246 -18.30 -7.49 -19.63
C GLU A 246 -17.64 -6.10 -19.63
N LYS A 247 -17.89 -5.32 -18.57
CA LYS A 247 -17.37 -3.96 -18.35
C LYS A 247 -15.97 -3.94 -17.72
N GLY A 248 -15.39 -5.11 -17.44
CA GLY A 248 -14.07 -5.25 -16.82
C GLY A 248 -14.07 -5.05 -15.30
N GLN A 249 -15.23 -5.08 -14.64
CA GLN A 249 -15.30 -5.03 -13.19
C GLN A 249 -14.85 -6.38 -12.61
N ALA A 250 -13.79 -6.34 -11.80
CA ALA A 250 -13.30 -7.52 -11.10
C ALA A 250 -14.08 -7.79 -9.81
N THR A 251 -14.36 -9.06 -9.52
CA THR A 251 -14.87 -9.51 -8.22
C THR A 251 -14.12 -10.74 -7.74
N SER A 252 -13.90 -10.85 -6.43
CA SER A 252 -13.25 -12.02 -5.81
C SER A 252 -13.65 -12.17 -4.35
N ARG A 253 -13.38 -13.34 -3.76
CA ARG A 253 -13.45 -13.59 -2.31
C ARG A 253 -12.18 -13.15 -1.57
N ARG A 254 -11.30 -12.43 -2.27
CA ARG A 254 -9.97 -12.00 -1.84
C ARG A 254 -9.71 -10.58 -2.31
N GLU A 255 -8.61 -10.01 -1.87
CA GLU A 255 -8.05 -8.76 -2.36
C GLU A 255 -7.82 -8.80 -3.88
N LEU A 256 -8.15 -7.69 -4.55
CA LEU A 256 -7.96 -7.47 -5.97
C LEU A 256 -6.65 -6.68 -6.14
N ILE A 257 -5.56 -7.37 -6.46
CA ILE A 257 -4.26 -6.72 -6.67
C ILE A 257 -4.33 -5.86 -7.92
N VAL A 258 -3.87 -4.61 -7.82
CA VAL A 258 -3.84 -3.66 -8.92
C VAL A 258 -2.40 -3.26 -9.20
N VAL A 259 -2.02 -3.27 -10.48
CA VAL A 259 -0.76 -2.65 -10.92
C VAL A 259 -1.09 -1.25 -11.42
N ASP A 260 -0.54 -0.24 -10.76
CA ASP A 260 -0.68 1.16 -11.19
C ASP A 260 0.58 1.94 -10.84
N ARG A 261 1.53 2.00 -11.77
CA ARG A 261 2.82 2.67 -11.55
C ARG A 261 2.70 4.17 -11.33
N GLN A 262 1.58 4.79 -11.70
CA GLN A 262 1.39 6.22 -11.47
C GLN A 262 0.93 6.48 -10.04
N ARG A 263 0.01 5.66 -9.54
CA ARG A 263 -0.59 5.82 -8.20
C ARG A 263 0.24 5.21 -7.07
N ASP A 264 0.89 4.09 -7.33
CA ASP A 264 1.56 3.28 -6.32
C ASP A 264 2.99 3.77 -6.06
N ALA A 265 3.17 4.60 -5.04
CA ALA A 265 4.48 5.12 -4.65
C ALA A 265 5.44 4.01 -4.17
N ALA A 266 4.93 2.99 -3.50
CA ALA A 266 5.72 1.85 -3.04
C ALA A 266 6.24 1.02 -4.22
N LEU A 267 5.38 0.78 -5.22
CA LEU A 267 5.79 0.13 -6.46
C LEU A 267 6.87 0.93 -7.18
N LYS A 268 6.76 2.27 -7.24
CA LYS A 268 7.81 3.11 -7.85
C LYS A 268 9.17 2.86 -7.19
N GLN A 269 9.23 2.83 -5.85
CA GLN A 269 10.47 2.53 -5.12
C GLN A 269 11.02 1.14 -5.46
N HIS A 270 10.16 0.12 -5.54
CA HIS A 270 10.60 -1.21 -5.97
C HIS A 270 11.14 -1.21 -7.41
N LEU A 271 10.48 -0.51 -8.33
CA LEU A 271 10.93 -0.41 -9.73
C LEU A 271 12.24 0.39 -9.86
N GLU A 272 12.48 1.38 -9.01
CA GLU A 272 13.77 2.08 -8.93
C GLU A 272 14.91 1.15 -8.53
N PHE A 273 14.68 0.27 -7.54
CA PHE A 273 15.65 -0.78 -7.21
C PHE A 273 15.96 -1.66 -8.43
N ALA A 274 14.94 -2.09 -9.19
CA ALA A 274 15.11 -2.87 -10.41
C ALA A 274 15.92 -2.16 -11.51
N ARG A 275 15.89 -0.82 -11.54
CA ARG A 275 16.61 0.03 -12.50
C ARG A 275 18.01 0.46 -12.02
N SER A 276 18.42 0.05 -10.82
CA SER A 276 19.71 0.44 -10.24
C SER A 276 20.90 -0.01 -11.09
N GLU A 277 21.96 0.79 -11.08
CA GLU A 277 23.22 0.44 -11.77
C GLU A 277 23.86 -0.83 -11.19
N GLU A 278 23.70 -1.08 -9.87
CA GLU A 278 24.10 -2.33 -9.21
C GLU A 278 23.51 -3.55 -9.93
N LEU A 279 22.20 -3.53 -10.19
CA LEU A 279 21.54 -4.65 -10.88
C LEU A 279 21.93 -4.75 -12.36
N LYS A 280 22.07 -3.62 -13.04
CA LYS A 280 22.47 -3.60 -14.47
C LYS A 280 23.85 -4.19 -14.69
N ALA A 281 24.76 -4.03 -13.72
CA ALA A 281 26.11 -4.60 -13.77
C ALA A 281 26.16 -6.12 -13.59
N LEU A 282 25.09 -6.75 -13.09
CA LEU A 282 25.02 -8.20 -12.90
C LEU A 282 24.64 -8.94 -14.18
N GLU A 283 25.18 -10.14 -14.34
CA GLU A 283 24.75 -11.10 -15.36
C GLU A 283 23.26 -11.47 -15.17
N PRO A 284 22.52 -11.81 -16.23
CA PRO A 284 21.06 -11.99 -16.17
C PRO A 284 20.57 -12.94 -15.06
N PHE A 285 21.26 -14.07 -14.85
CA PHE A 285 20.91 -15.02 -13.79
C PHE A 285 21.17 -14.46 -12.37
N GLN A 286 22.28 -13.75 -12.18
CA GLN A 286 22.60 -13.10 -10.91
C GLN A 286 21.63 -11.96 -10.62
N ARG A 287 21.25 -11.19 -11.64
CA ARG A 287 20.22 -10.14 -11.56
C ARG A 287 18.88 -10.73 -11.13
N ALA A 288 18.43 -11.81 -11.76
CA ALA A 288 17.21 -12.52 -11.38
C ALA A 288 17.27 -13.03 -9.93
N THR A 289 18.39 -13.61 -9.51
CA THR A 289 18.59 -14.09 -8.14
C THR A 289 18.53 -12.95 -7.12
N ARG A 290 19.15 -11.80 -7.43
CA ARG A 290 19.13 -10.61 -6.58
C ARG A 290 17.74 -10.01 -6.45
N LEU A 291 16.97 -9.96 -7.54
CA LEU A 291 15.57 -9.56 -7.54
C LEU A 291 14.70 -10.51 -6.71
N ALA A 292 14.91 -11.83 -6.83
CA ALA A 292 14.15 -12.82 -6.08
C ALA A 292 14.35 -12.66 -4.57
N LYS A 293 15.60 -12.42 -4.15
CA LYS A 293 15.94 -12.11 -2.75
C LYS A 293 15.30 -10.80 -2.28
N TYR A 294 15.30 -9.77 -3.11
CA TYR A 294 14.65 -8.50 -2.79
C TYR A 294 13.14 -8.66 -2.57
N VAL A 295 12.45 -9.38 -3.46
CA VAL A 295 11.02 -9.65 -3.31
C VAL A 295 10.73 -10.47 -2.05
N ASP A 296 11.55 -11.50 -1.76
CA ASP A 296 11.39 -12.29 -0.53
C ASP A 296 11.52 -11.40 0.72
N GLN A 297 12.55 -10.55 0.77
CA GLN A 297 12.82 -9.66 1.90
C GLN A 297 11.72 -8.60 2.12
N ASN A 298 11.10 -8.09 1.06
CA ASN A 298 10.05 -7.07 1.15
C ASN A 298 8.63 -7.66 1.33
N MET A 299 8.48 -8.98 1.26
CA MET A 299 7.18 -9.67 1.38
C MET A 299 7.23 -10.83 2.38
N SER A 300 8.18 -10.81 3.31
CA SER A 300 8.31 -11.71 4.46
C SER A 300 8.40 -10.87 5.74
N LEU A 301 7.44 -11.04 6.65
CA LEU A 301 7.52 -10.44 7.99
C LEU A 301 8.65 -11.05 8.84
N ASP A 302 8.92 -12.34 8.64
CA ASP A 302 9.97 -13.07 9.33
C ASP A 302 10.95 -13.63 8.30
N LYS A 303 12.24 -13.33 8.49
CA LYS A 303 13.31 -13.81 7.63
C LYS A 303 13.45 -15.33 7.71
N ASP A 304 13.09 -15.95 8.82
CA ASP A 304 13.18 -17.39 9.03
C ASP A 304 11.85 -18.10 8.74
N ASN A 305 10.72 -17.40 8.84
CA ASN A 305 9.40 -17.93 8.48
C ASN A 305 8.78 -17.25 7.24
N ARG A 306 8.94 -17.92 6.09
CA ARG A 306 8.33 -17.52 4.81
C ARG A 306 6.80 -17.59 4.78
N TRP A 307 6.17 -18.24 5.77
CA TRP A 307 4.72 -18.41 5.85
C TRP A 307 4.10 -17.31 6.67
N SER A 308 3.77 -16.21 5.99
CA SER A 308 3.03 -15.07 6.54
C SER A 308 1.51 -15.28 6.53
N THR A 309 1.07 -16.53 6.73
CA THR A 309 -0.34 -16.94 6.57
C THR A 309 -1.31 -16.00 7.27
N PRO A 310 -1.12 -15.58 8.53
CA PRO A 310 -2.13 -14.76 9.18
C PRO A 310 -2.12 -13.31 8.65
N ALA A 311 -0.97 -12.76 8.23
CA ALA A 311 -0.90 -11.46 7.56
C ALA A 311 -1.67 -11.44 6.23
N VAL A 312 -1.55 -12.53 5.47
CA VAL A 312 -2.25 -12.68 4.20
C VAL A 312 -3.73 -13.03 4.39
N VAL A 313 -4.08 -13.78 5.43
CA VAL A 313 -5.48 -14.02 5.81
C VAL A 313 -6.15 -12.70 6.17
N LEU A 314 -5.48 -11.84 6.92
CA LEU A 314 -5.97 -10.51 7.25
C LEU A 314 -6.10 -9.63 5.99
N LEU A 315 -5.09 -9.58 5.12
CA LEU A 315 -5.23 -8.89 3.82
C LEU A 315 -6.44 -9.43 3.02
N THR A 316 -6.61 -10.75 2.99
CA THR A 316 -7.73 -11.41 2.30
C THR A 316 -9.08 -11.05 2.93
N ARG A 317 -9.14 -10.96 4.27
CA ARG A 317 -10.37 -10.68 5.04
C ARG A 317 -10.76 -9.21 4.96
N GLU A 318 -9.82 -8.31 5.26
CA GLU A 318 -10.04 -6.87 5.35
C GLU A 318 -10.23 -6.23 3.97
N TYR A 319 -9.61 -6.77 2.92
CA TYR A 319 -9.69 -6.26 1.56
C TYR A 319 -10.44 -7.21 0.62
N ALA A 320 -11.29 -8.09 1.16
CA ALA A 320 -12.08 -9.00 0.34
C ALA A 320 -12.91 -8.21 -0.68
N ASN A 321 -12.71 -8.49 -1.97
CA ASN A 321 -13.39 -7.80 -3.07
C ASN A 321 -13.03 -6.30 -3.17
N GLU A 322 -11.91 -5.88 -2.61
CA GLU A 322 -11.39 -4.51 -2.63
C GLU A 322 -10.00 -4.48 -3.27
N GLY A 323 -9.67 -3.35 -3.86
CA GLY A 323 -8.45 -3.09 -4.60
C GLY A 323 -7.31 -2.79 -3.66
N VAL A 324 -6.18 -3.45 -3.88
CA VAL A 324 -4.94 -3.17 -3.19
C VAL A 324 -3.85 -2.94 -4.22
N LEU A 325 -3.14 -1.82 -4.14
CA LEU A 325 -2.00 -1.56 -5.01
C LEU A 325 -0.86 -2.53 -4.65
N LEU A 326 -0.26 -3.17 -5.65
CA LEU A 326 0.70 -4.25 -5.44
C LEU A 326 1.90 -3.86 -4.56
N GLY A 327 2.47 -2.69 -4.79
CA GLY A 327 3.58 -2.18 -3.98
C GLY A 327 3.17 -1.93 -2.54
N GLU A 328 1.94 -1.43 -2.33
CA GLU A 328 1.42 -1.15 -0.99
C GLU A 328 1.18 -2.41 -0.15
N VAL A 329 1.06 -3.60 -0.76
CA VAL A 329 1.02 -4.87 -0.01
C VAL A 329 2.22 -4.97 0.94
N THR A 330 3.40 -4.49 0.52
CA THR A 330 4.60 -4.48 1.37
C THR A 330 4.50 -3.53 2.56
N ARG A 331 3.66 -2.49 2.49
CA ARG A 331 3.46 -1.49 3.54
C ARG A 331 2.28 -1.82 4.45
N ILE A 332 1.21 -2.36 3.88
CA ILE A 332 -0.03 -2.72 4.58
C ILE A 332 0.19 -3.90 5.51
N CYS A 333 0.96 -4.90 5.04
CA CYS A 333 1.14 -6.13 5.81
C CYS A 333 2.54 -6.72 5.82
N GLY A 334 3.52 -6.13 5.12
CA GLY A 334 4.89 -6.64 5.06
C GLY A 334 5.04 -8.05 4.48
N ALA A 335 3.96 -8.59 3.90
CA ALA A 335 3.81 -10.01 3.60
C ALA A 335 2.98 -10.26 2.35
N GLY A 336 3.42 -11.20 1.51
CA GLY A 336 2.66 -11.60 0.33
C GLY A 336 2.72 -13.10 0.08
N VAL A 337 1.59 -13.70 -0.28
CA VAL A 337 1.58 -15.06 -0.89
C VAL A 337 2.17 -15.06 -2.30
N CYS A 338 2.38 -16.26 -2.85
CA CYS A 338 2.95 -16.53 -4.16
C CYS A 338 2.50 -15.59 -5.29
N ARG A 339 1.21 -15.27 -5.41
CA ARG A 339 0.72 -14.38 -6.48
C ARG A 339 1.23 -12.93 -6.38
N HIS A 340 1.33 -12.39 -5.16
CA HIS A 340 1.87 -11.05 -4.93
C HIS A 340 3.36 -11.02 -5.32
N ARG A 341 4.08 -12.03 -4.83
CA ARG A 341 5.53 -12.13 -5.00
C ARG A 341 5.92 -12.37 -6.46
N ALA A 342 5.24 -13.30 -7.13
CA ALA A 342 5.48 -13.60 -8.53
C ALA A 342 5.12 -12.43 -9.45
N LEU A 343 4.05 -11.69 -9.13
CA LEU A 343 3.66 -10.49 -9.87
C LEU A 343 4.66 -9.36 -9.66
N LEU A 344 5.10 -9.09 -8.42
CA LEU A 344 6.13 -8.09 -8.15
C LEU A 344 7.44 -8.47 -8.85
N PHE A 345 7.90 -9.71 -8.71
CA PHE A 345 9.10 -10.19 -9.39
C PHE A 345 9.01 -9.99 -10.91
N LYS A 346 7.87 -10.33 -11.53
CA LYS A 346 7.64 -10.10 -12.97
C LYS A 346 7.82 -8.64 -13.36
N LEU A 347 7.23 -7.71 -12.60
CA LEU A 347 7.36 -6.27 -12.87
C LEU A 347 8.82 -5.80 -12.73
N LEU A 348 9.52 -6.25 -11.68
CA LEU A 348 10.92 -5.90 -11.47
C LEU A 348 11.82 -6.49 -12.56
N ALA A 349 11.58 -7.72 -12.96
CA ALA A 349 12.31 -8.39 -14.03
C ALA A 349 12.14 -7.66 -15.38
N ASP A 350 10.94 -7.19 -15.68
CA ASP A 350 10.67 -6.41 -16.90
C ASP A 350 11.43 -5.08 -16.92
N GLU A 351 11.52 -4.39 -15.78
CA GLU A 351 12.32 -3.15 -15.64
C GLU A 351 13.82 -3.42 -15.68
N ALA A 352 14.24 -4.58 -15.18
CA ALA A 352 15.62 -5.04 -15.17
C ALA A 352 16.06 -5.66 -16.51
N GLY A 353 15.20 -5.65 -17.53
CA GLY A 353 15.52 -6.15 -18.87
C GLY A 353 15.68 -7.67 -18.96
N LEU A 354 14.99 -8.43 -18.11
CA LEU A 354 15.03 -9.89 -18.09
C LEU A 354 13.82 -10.49 -18.85
N ASP A 355 14.07 -11.55 -19.62
CA ASP A 355 13.00 -12.32 -20.26
C ASP A 355 12.38 -13.28 -19.23
N VAL A 356 11.28 -12.84 -18.62
CA VAL A 356 10.59 -13.58 -17.56
C VAL A 356 9.10 -13.77 -17.86
N SER A 357 8.60 -14.98 -17.62
CA SER A 357 7.17 -15.29 -17.61
C SER A 357 6.56 -15.15 -16.21
N LEU A 358 5.26 -14.89 -16.15
CA LEU A 358 4.44 -15.03 -14.95
C LEU A 358 3.55 -16.26 -15.12
N VAL A 359 3.61 -17.19 -14.17
CA VAL A 359 2.95 -18.50 -14.28
C VAL A 359 2.11 -18.77 -13.04
N ARG A 360 0.99 -19.46 -13.20
CA ARG A 360 0.25 -20.09 -12.10
C ARG A 360 -0.11 -21.52 -12.45
N GLY A 361 -0.21 -22.39 -11.45
CA GLY A 361 -0.50 -23.80 -11.67
C GLY A 361 -0.62 -24.56 -10.36
N ASN A 362 -0.65 -25.88 -10.43
CA ASN A 362 -0.70 -26.69 -9.23
C ASN A 362 0.72 -26.95 -8.75
N TYR A 363 0.91 -26.86 -7.43
CA TYR A 363 2.14 -27.15 -6.70
C TYR A 363 1.95 -28.41 -5.87
N GLY A 364 2.96 -29.28 -5.86
CA GLY A 364 3.01 -30.48 -5.03
C GLY A 364 2.56 -31.75 -5.76
N ASP A 365 2.73 -32.89 -5.10
CA ASP A 365 2.26 -34.19 -5.58
C ASP A 365 0.72 -34.33 -5.47
N ALA A 366 0.20 -35.47 -5.93
CA ALA A 366 -1.24 -35.77 -5.89
C ALA A 366 -1.84 -35.72 -4.46
N SER A 367 -1.03 -35.76 -3.40
CA SER A 367 -1.43 -35.73 -2.00
C SER A 367 -1.39 -34.34 -1.35
N ARG A 368 -0.68 -33.35 -1.95
CA ARG A 368 -0.56 -31.97 -1.47
C ARG A 368 -0.70 -30.94 -2.58
N ALA A 369 -1.74 -31.08 -3.41
CA ALA A 369 -2.01 -30.15 -4.50
C ALA A 369 -2.55 -28.79 -3.98
N GLY A 370 -1.75 -27.74 -4.11
CA GLY A 370 -2.13 -26.36 -3.83
C GLY A 370 -2.02 -25.48 -5.07
N GLY A 371 -2.90 -24.47 -5.21
CA GLY A 371 -2.73 -23.46 -6.26
C GLY A 371 -1.52 -22.56 -5.96
N HIS A 372 -0.60 -22.43 -6.91
CA HIS A 372 0.63 -21.65 -6.75
C HIS A 372 0.91 -20.72 -7.94
N ALA A 373 1.83 -19.78 -7.74
CA ALA A 373 2.31 -18.86 -8.76
C ALA A 373 3.83 -18.66 -8.63
N TRP A 374 4.52 -18.62 -9.76
CA TRP A 374 5.97 -18.49 -9.86
C TRP A 374 6.34 -17.79 -11.16
N ASN A 375 7.64 -17.61 -11.39
CA ASN A 375 8.17 -17.03 -12.60
C ASN A 375 9.10 -18.01 -13.32
N GLU A 376 9.24 -17.83 -14.62
CA GLU A 376 10.25 -18.54 -15.39
C GLU A 376 11.20 -17.55 -16.06
N LEU A 377 12.49 -17.70 -15.83
CA LEU A 377 13.55 -16.94 -16.47
C LEU A 377 14.03 -17.67 -17.72
N TYR A 378 14.22 -16.93 -18.81
CA TYR A 378 14.74 -17.41 -20.08
C TYR A 378 16.06 -16.71 -20.34
N LEU A 379 17.15 -17.47 -20.42
CA LEU A 379 18.46 -16.94 -20.76
C LEU A 379 18.72 -17.07 -22.27
N THR A 380 19.57 -16.21 -22.80
CA THR A 380 19.95 -16.20 -24.23
C THR A 380 20.73 -17.45 -24.66
N ASP A 381 21.33 -18.16 -23.71
CA ASP A 381 22.00 -19.45 -23.93
C ASP A 381 21.05 -20.66 -23.94
N GLY A 382 19.74 -20.42 -23.88
CA GLY A 382 18.70 -21.45 -23.92
C GLY A 382 18.38 -22.07 -22.56
N ARG A 383 19.12 -21.75 -21.49
CA ARG A 383 18.76 -22.20 -20.14
C ARG A 383 17.48 -21.53 -19.67
N ARG A 384 16.65 -22.31 -18.98
CA ARG A 384 15.41 -21.84 -18.37
C ARG A 384 15.41 -22.14 -16.88
N PHE A 385 14.94 -21.21 -16.07
CA PHE A 385 14.88 -21.40 -14.63
C PHE A 385 13.50 -21.11 -14.08
N ILE A 386 13.03 -21.89 -13.12
CA ILE A 386 11.94 -21.46 -12.25
C ILE A 386 12.51 -20.56 -11.18
N ILE A 387 11.89 -19.41 -10.97
CA ILE A 387 12.11 -18.52 -9.85
C ILE A 387 10.86 -18.55 -8.98
N ASP A 388 10.96 -19.20 -7.83
CA ASP A 388 9.90 -19.27 -6.83
C ASP A 388 10.34 -18.53 -5.57
N THR A 389 9.99 -17.25 -5.52
CA THR A 389 10.28 -16.36 -4.40
C THR A 389 9.56 -16.78 -3.12
N MET A 390 8.42 -17.47 -3.22
CA MET A 390 7.68 -17.93 -2.05
C MET A 390 8.37 -19.12 -1.39
N GLN A 391 8.88 -20.05 -2.18
CA GLN A 391 9.60 -21.23 -1.70
C GLN A 391 11.11 -21.00 -1.56
N ARG A 392 11.62 -19.81 -1.91
CA ARG A 392 13.06 -19.49 -1.96
C ARG A 392 13.83 -20.49 -2.83
N ARG A 393 13.23 -20.87 -3.97
CA ARG A 393 13.69 -21.94 -4.84
C ARG A 393 13.99 -21.38 -6.22
N ILE A 394 15.18 -21.68 -6.74
CA ILE A 394 15.60 -21.37 -8.11
C ILE A 394 16.09 -22.66 -8.73
N GLU A 395 15.47 -23.10 -9.82
CA GLU A 395 15.73 -24.41 -10.40
C GLU A 395 15.85 -24.38 -11.91
N LEU A 396 16.79 -25.16 -12.45
CA LEU A 396 16.95 -25.33 -13.89
C LEU A 396 15.82 -26.20 -14.43
N LEU A 397 15.02 -25.65 -15.34
CA LEU A 397 14.21 -26.42 -16.28
C LEU A 397 15.12 -26.74 -17.46
N GLY A 398 15.24 -28.02 -17.82
CA GLY A 398 16.15 -28.48 -18.88
C GLY A 398 16.05 -27.69 -20.20
N THR A 399 17.06 -27.85 -21.06
CA THR A 399 17.17 -27.14 -22.35
C THR A 399 16.23 -27.68 -23.44
N ASP A 400 15.47 -28.75 -23.16
CA ASP A 400 14.72 -29.54 -24.14
C ASP A 400 13.29 -29.06 -24.40
N GLY A 401 12.84 -27.99 -23.74
CA GLY A 401 11.55 -27.34 -23.99
C GLY A 401 10.31 -28.19 -23.66
N SER A 402 10.46 -29.38 -23.08
CA SER A 402 9.40 -30.39 -22.99
C SER A 402 8.61 -30.38 -21.68
N GLN A 403 9.13 -29.81 -20.60
CA GLN A 403 8.40 -29.76 -19.33
C GLN A 403 7.52 -28.52 -19.23
N THR A 404 6.22 -28.72 -19.41
CA THR A 404 5.21 -27.75 -19.00
C THR A 404 5.31 -27.51 -17.49
N SER A 405 5.84 -26.37 -17.08
CA SER A 405 5.89 -25.95 -15.67
C SER A 405 4.51 -25.91 -14.99
N SER A 406 3.43 -25.90 -15.77
CA SER A 406 2.03 -25.85 -15.30
C SER A 406 1.70 -26.87 -14.18
N ARG A 407 2.49 -27.96 -14.10
CA ARG A 407 2.56 -28.88 -12.96
C ARG A 407 3.92 -28.68 -12.29
N TYR A 408 3.97 -27.72 -11.38
CA TYR A 408 5.13 -27.51 -10.55
C TYR A 408 5.12 -28.64 -9.51
N LEU A 409 5.91 -29.70 -9.73
CA LEU A 409 5.98 -30.86 -8.82
C LEU A 409 6.69 -30.50 -7.52
#